data_AF-A0A816E1D9-F1
#
_entry.id   AF-A0A816E1D9-F1
#
_cell.length_a   1.000
_cell.length_b   1.000
_cell.length_c   1.000
_cell.angle_alpha   90.00
_cell.angle_beta   90.00
_cell.angle_gamma   90.00
#
_symmetry.space_group_name_H-M   'P 1'
#
loop_
_entity.id
_entity.type
_entity.pdbx_description
1 polymer ?
#
loop_
_entity_poly.entity_id
_entity_poly.type
_entity_poly.pdbx_seq_one_letter_code
_entity_poly.pdbx_strand_id
1 'polypeptide(L)'
;MDAFWKFNRHKGKYTERSLNEISLGGLLVAVVLRTIQFNMTRMRAKYLHTNCFAALANMSSQFQNLHTYVSQRIVSLFNLLARKHTKTLDLIQQQQILTTNTSNDNIFNENVQDLSIIEDVMRMVLEIINSCLTHTLQHNINLIYTLLYNKDIFDNYRAHLSFQDILQNIDTKFPELKFTYVGEEQSEDFFVLYIWTLVYKSCNLYWSSESILIFKQQQSLISQ
;
A
#
# COMPACT_ATOMS: atom_id res chain seq x y z
N MET A 1 37.69 -32.98 7.74
CA MET A 1 37.93 -31.76 6.95
C MET A 1 37.93 -32.16 5.49
N ASP A 2 37.37 -31.32 4.62
CA ASP A 2 37.12 -31.50 3.17
C ASP A 2 35.93 -32.37 2.73
N ALA A 3 34.74 -31.76 2.74
CA ALA A 3 33.67 -32.09 1.78
C ALA A 3 32.70 -30.91 1.57
N PHE A 4 33.19 -29.65 1.47
CA PHE A 4 32.31 -28.47 1.50
C PHE A 4 32.01 -27.79 0.15
N TRP A 5 32.51 -28.24 -1.01
CA TRP A 5 32.23 -27.51 -2.27
C TRP A 5 32.08 -28.39 -3.51
N LYS A 6 30.99 -29.16 -3.61
CA LYS A 6 30.43 -29.51 -4.92
C LYS A 6 29.28 -28.55 -5.23
N PHE A 7 29.66 -27.40 -5.78
CA PHE A 7 28.72 -26.41 -6.32
C PHE A 7 28.05 -26.99 -7.57
N ASN A 8 26.87 -27.58 -7.36
CA ASN A 8 26.01 -28.05 -8.43
C ASN A 8 25.48 -26.81 -9.17
N ARG A 9 26.05 -26.50 -10.33
CA ARG A 9 25.58 -25.44 -11.24
C ARG A 9 24.21 -25.85 -11.80
N HIS A 10 23.16 -25.73 -10.99
CA HIS A 10 21.83 -25.54 -11.54
C HIS A 10 21.88 -24.23 -12.32
N LYS A 11 21.68 -24.31 -13.64
CA LYS A 11 21.27 -23.17 -14.46
C LYS A 11 19.89 -22.73 -13.98
N GLY A 12 19.83 -22.09 -12.81
CA GLY A 12 18.73 -21.23 -12.46
C GLY A 12 18.69 -20.15 -13.51
N LYS A 13 17.59 -20.05 -14.24
CA LYS A 13 17.28 -18.89 -15.06
C LYS A 13 17.26 -17.72 -14.07
N TYR A 14 18.36 -16.97 -13.96
CA TYR A 14 18.41 -15.76 -13.14
C TYR A 14 17.35 -14.82 -13.70
N THR A 15 16.15 -14.80 -13.13
CA THR A 15 15.11 -13.81 -13.43
C THR A 15 15.40 -12.55 -12.64
N GLU A 16 16.63 -12.05 -12.75
CA GLU A 16 17.03 -10.79 -12.15
C GLU A 16 16.34 -9.69 -12.95
N ARG A 17 15.41 -8.98 -12.32
CA ARG A 17 14.92 -7.72 -12.88
C ARG A 17 16.06 -6.72 -12.75
N SER A 18 16.56 -6.21 -13.86
CA SER A 18 17.53 -5.11 -13.87
C SER A 18 16.88 -3.89 -13.22
N LEU A 19 17.34 -3.52 -12.02
CA LEU A 19 16.96 -2.29 -11.34
C LEU A 19 17.96 -1.21 -11.73
N ASN A 20 17.75 -0.62 -12.90
CA ASN A 20 18.61 0.47 -13.36
C ASN A 20 18.35 1.71 -12.49
N GLU A 21 19.40 2.45 -12.15
CA GLU A 21 19.31 3.76 -11.48
C GLU A 21 18.70 3.75 -10.07
N ILE A 22 18.66 2.59 -9.39
CA ILE A 22 18.29 2.55 -7.98
C ILE A 22 19.41 3.10 -7.09
N SER A 23 19.07 4.03 -6.19
CA SER A 23 20.03 4.53 -5.20
C SER A 23 20.39 3.44 -4.18
N LEU A 24 21.56 3.57 -3.54
CA LEU A 24 21.97 2.67 -2.46
C LEU A 24 20.93 2.63 -1.33
N GLY A 25 20.37 3.78 -0.96
CA GLY A 25 19.29 3.87 0.03
C GLY A 25 18.03 3.13 -0.42
N GLY A 26 17.61 3.30 -1.68
CA GLY A 26 16.47 2.58 -2.23
C GLY A 26 16.68 1.06 -2.25
N LEU A 27 17.91 0.61 -2.58
CA LEU A 27 18.26 -0.82 -2.55
C LEU A 27 18.23 -1.36 -1.12
N LEU A 28 18.77 -0.63 -0.14
CA LEU A 28 18.71 -1.00 1.27
C LEU A 28 17.27 -1.17 1.73
N VAL A 29 16.40 -0.20 1.45
CA VAL A 29 14.98 -0.28 1.78
C VAL A 29 14.34 -1.52 1.13
N ALA A 30 14.61 -1.78 -0.16
CA ALA A 30 14.07 -2.94 -0.86
C ALA A 30 14.50 -4.28 -0.24
N VAL A 31 15.77 -4.40 0.18
CA VAL A 31 16.29 -5.60 0.85
C VAL A 31 15.62 -5.78 2.21
N VAL A 32 15.55 -4.73 3.02
CA VAL A 32 14.94 -4.78 4.36
C VAL A 32 13.45 -5.13 4.27
N LEU A 33 12.70 -4.53 3.34
CA LEU A 33 11.30 -4.88 3.09
C LEU A 33 11.13 -6.35 2.68
N ARG A 34 12.05 -6.88 1.87
CA ARG A 34 12.04 -8.30 1.47
C ARG A 34 12.35 -9.23 2.64
N THR A 35 13.27 -8.84 3.52
CA THR A 35 13.59 -9.56 4.76
C THR A 35 12.38 -9.61 5.70
N ILE A 36 11.71 -8.47 5.89
CA ILE A 36 10.46 -8.38 6.67
C ILE A 36 9.39 -9.29 6.07
N GLN A 37 9.14 -9.18 4.75
CA GLN A 37 8.15 -10.00 4.06
C GLN A 37 8.42 -11.49 4.25
N PHE A 38 9.68 -11.91 4.13
CA PHE A 38 10.09 -13.30 4.33
C PHE A 38 9.88 -13.75 5.78
N ASN A 39 10.21 -12.88 6.76
CA ASN A 39 9.99 -13.19 8.17
C ASN A 39 8.50 -13.38 8.50
N MET A 40 7.64 -12.48 8.01
CA MET A 40 6.19 -12.47 8.27
C MET A 40 5.44 -13.63 7.61
N THR A 41 6.05 -14.24 6.58
CA THR A 41 5.45 -15.35 5.83
C THR A 41 6.04 -16.71 6.16
N ARG A 42 7.32 -16.79 6.59
CA ARG A 42 8.01 -18.08 6.73
C ARG A 42 8.77 -18.29 8.03
N MET A 43 9.45 -17.28 8.57
CA MET A 43 10.43 -17.51 9.64
C MET A 43 9.96 -17.17 11.05
N ARG A 44 8.84 -16.45 11.23
CA ARG A 44 8.24 -16.10 12.53
C ARG A 44 9.27 -15.69 13.62
N ALA A 45 10.39 -15.08 13.22
CA ALA A 45 11.41 -14.65 14.18
C ALA A 45 10.85 -13.45 14.95
N LYS A 46 10.74 -13.62 16.27
CA LYS A 46 9.92 -12.79 17.16
C LYS A 46 10.23 -11.30 17.10
N TYR A 47 11.48 -10.92 16.84
CA TYR A 47 11.92 -9.52 16.87
C TYR A 47 12.57 -9.01 15.59
N LEU A 48 12.76 -9.88 14.58
CA LEU A 48 13.48 -9.49 13.36
C LEU A 48 12.74 -8.40 12.59
N HIS A 49 11.42 -8.57 12.42
CA HIS A 49 10.60 -7.60 11.72
C HIS A 49 10.55 -6.26 12.49
N THR A 50 10.36 -6.29 13.81
CA THR A 50 10.36 -5.09 14.68
C THR A 50 11.65 -4.29 14.55
N ASN A 51 12.81 -4.95 14.61
CA ASN A 51 14.11 -4.27 14.48
C ASN A 51 14.31 -3.67 13.08
N CYS A 52 13.94 -4.43 12.04
CA CYS A 52 14.01 -3.95 10.66
C CYS A 52 13.10 -2.74 10.42
N PHE A 53 11.88 -2.76 10.97
CA PHE A 53 10.96 -1.64 10.87
C PHE A 53 11.41 -0.43 11.69
N ALA A 54 11.92 -0.62 12.90
CA ALA A 54 12.44 0.48 13.70
C ALA A 54 13.56 1.23 12.95
N ALA A 55 14.47 0.48 12.30
CA ALA A 55 15.48 1.08 11.44
C ALA A 55 14.85 1.86 10.26
N LEU A 56 13.90 1.27 9.55
CA LEU A 56 13.23 1.94 8.42
C LEU A 56 12.44 3.17 8.86
N ALA A 57 11.70 3.10 9.97
CA ALA A 57 10.92 4.20 10.52
C ALA A 57 11.82 5.38 10.88
N ASN A 58 12.96 5.13 11.54
CA ASN A 58 13.93 6.17 11.89
C ASN A 58 14.52 6.88 10.66
N MET A 59 14.67 6.17 9.54
CA MET A 59 15.20 6.76 8.29
C MET A 59 14.12 7.34 7.37
N SER A 60 12.84 7.04 7.63
CA SER A 60 11.75 7.29 6.69
C SER A 60 11.55 8.76 6.34
N SER A 61 11.83 9.67 7.28
CA SER A 61 11.75 11.13 7.06
C SER A 61 12.80 11.66 6.08
N GLN A 62 13.81 10.86 5.75
CA GLN A 62 14.89 11.19 4.84
C GLN A 62 14.79 10.44 3.51
N PHE A 63 13.79 9.57 3.34
CA PHE A 63 13.59 8.88 2.07
C PHE A 63 13.20 9.92 1.02
N GLN A 64 14.04 10.07 0.01
CA GLN A 64 13.84 10.97 -1.13
C GLN A 64 14.12 10.20 -2.41
N ASN A 65 13.41 10.55 -3.48
CA ASN A 65 13.57 9.93 -4.80
C ASN A 65 13.49 8.41 -4.76
N LEU A 66 12.53 7.87 -3.98
CA LEU A 66 12.31 6.43 -3.94
C LEU A 66 12.05 5.90 -5.35
N HIS A 67 12.82 4.88 -5.73
CA HIS A 67 12.67 4.22 -7.02
C HIS A 67 11.29 3.52 -7.10
N THR A 68 10.68 3.48 -8.29
CA THR A 68 9.34 2.90 -8.52
C THR A 68 9.19 1.50 -7.92
N TYR A 69 10.22 0.67 -8.05
CA TYR A 69 10.26 -0.65 -7.44
C TYR A 69 10.13 -0.63 -5.90
N VAL A 70 10.80 0.31 -5.23
CA VAL A 70 10.78 0.42 -3.76
C VAL A 70 9.40 0.86 -3.29
N SER A 71 8.83 1.89 -3.95
CA SER A 71 7.46 2.36 -3.69
C SER A 71 6.44 1.23 -3.84
N GLN A 72 6.54 0.45 -4.92
CA GLN A 72 5.70 -0.73 -5.14
C GLN A 72 5.87 -1.77 -4.03
N ARG A 73 7.10 -2.00 -3.54
CA ARG A 73 7.36 -2.95 -2.46
C ARG A 73 6.77 -2.53 -1.12
N ILE A 74 6.81 -1.24 -0.78
CA ILE A 74 6.16 -0.70 0.43
C ILE A 74 4.66 -1.01 0.40
N VAL A 75 3.99 -0.61 -0.68
CA VAL A 75 2.54 -0.82 -0.85
C VAL A 75 2.18 -2.31 -0.96
N SER A 76 3.00 -3.10 -1.67
CA SER A 76 2.80 -4.56 -1.79
C SER A 76 2.93 -5.27 -0.44
N LEU A 77 3.80 -4.80 0.44
CA LEU A 77 3.94 -5.36 1.78
C LEU A 77 2.67 -5.10 2.60
N PHE A 78 2.15 -3.87 2.58
CA PHE A 78 0.88 -3.56 3.22
C PHE A 78 -0.26 -4.43 2.69
N ASN A 79 -0.41 -4.56 1.37
CA ASN A 79 -1.45 -5.39 0.76
C ASN A 79 -1.31 -6.88 1.14
N LEU A 80 -0.09 -7.40 1.21
CA LEU A 80 0.16 -8.77 1.68
C LEU A 80 -0.28 -8.96 3.13
N LEU A 81 0.01 -7.99 3.99
CA LEU A 81 -0.38 -8.02 5.41
C LEU A 81 -1.88 -7.87 5.57
N ALA A 82 -2.53 -6.97 4.83
CA ALA A 82 -3.97 -6.79 4.83
C ALA A 82 -4.70 -8.09 4.46
N ARG A 83 -4.28 -8.77 3.38
CA ARG A 83 -4.83 -10.08 3.01
C ARG A 83 -4.63 -11.15 4.07
N LYS A 84 -3.51 -11.11 4.80
CA LYS A 84 -3.24 -12.03 5.91
C LYS A 84 -4.13 -11.70 7.11
N HIS A 85 -4.28 -10.42 7.44
CA HIS A 85 -5.13 -9.89 8.50
C HIS A 85 -6.58 -10.36 8.32
N THR A 86 -7.19 -10.13 7.15
CA THR A 86 -8.56 -10.58 6.87
C THR A 86 -8.71 -12.09 7.05
N LYS A 87 -7.78 -12.89 6.50
CA LYS A 87 -7.82 -14.35 6.64
C LYS A 87 -7.70 -14.81 8.10
N THR A 88 -6.83 -14.18 8.89
CA THR A 88 -6.67 -14.52 10.31
C THR A 88 -7.91 -14.12 11.10
N LEU A 89 -8.52 -12.98 10.79
CA LEU A 89 -9.82 -12.56 11.37
C LEU A 89 -10.93 -13.58 11.10
N ASP A 90 -11.06 -14.02 9.85
CA ASP A 90 -12.07 -15.01 9.47
C ASP A 90 -11.89 -16.34 10.24
N LEU A 91 -10.65 -16.78 10.42
CA LEU A 91 -10.33 -17.99 11.21
C LEU A 91 -10.72 -17.84 12.68
N ILE A 92 -10.43 -16.70 13.28
CA ILE A 92 -10.78 -16.40 14.68
C ILE A 92 -12.31 -16.38 14.85
N GLN A 93 -13.03 -15.72 13.95
CA GLN A 93 -14.50 -15.65 13.99
C GLN A 93 -15.15 -17.02 13.81
N GLN A 94 -14.66 -17.84 12.88
CA GLN A 94 -15.15 -19.21 12.68
C GLN A 94 -14.93 -20.09 13.91
N GLN A 95 -13.77 -19.96 14.58
CA GLN A 95 -13.46 -20.73 15.79
C GLN A 95 -14.35 -20.34 16.97
N GLN A 96 -14.73 -19.07 17.11
CA GLN A 96 -15.64 -18.62 18.18
C GLN A 96 -17.03 -19.25 18.11
N ILE A 97 -17.51 -19.63 16.91
CA ILE A 97 -18.85 -20.20 16.71
C ILE A 97 -18.90 -21.70 17.10
N LEU A 98 -17.75 -22.39 17.15
CA LEU A 98 -17.65 -23.85 17.26
C LEU A 98 -17.22 -24.39 18.66
N THR A 99 -17.21 -23.57 19.71
CA THR A 99 -16.51 -23.92 20.97
C THR A 99 -17.24 -24.89 21.91
N THR A 100 -16.66 -26.09 22.12
CA THR A 100 -16.85 -26.95 23.30
C THR A 100 -15.56 -27.63 23.85
N ASN A 101 -14.35 -27.42 23.31
CA ASN A 101 -13.16 -28.20 23.69
C ASN A 101 -11.88 -27.39 24.02
N THR A 102 -11.21 -27.76 25.12
CA THR A 102 -10.01 -27.13 25.73
C THR A 102 -8.74 -27.16 24.86
N SER A 103 -8.62 -28.07 23.89
CA SER A 103 -7.47 -28.13 22.97
C SER A 103 -7.51 -27.03 21.90
N ASN A 104 -8.68 -26.45 21.62
CA ASN A 104 -8.83 -25.35 20.68
C ASN A 104 -8.37 -24.00 21.26
N ASP A 105 -8.29 -23.88 22.59
CA ASP A 105 -7.92 -22.63 23.27
C ASP A 105 -6.49 -22.19 22.95
N ASN A 106 -5.54 -23.13 22.82
CA ASN A 106 -4.15 -22.82 22.49
C ASN A 106 -4.00 -22.28 21.06
N ILE A 107 -4.70 -22.88 20.09
CA ILE A 107 -4.66 -22.47 18.69
C ILE A 107 -5.34 -21.10 18.51
N PHE A 108 -6.46 -20.91 19.21
CA PHE A 108 -7.17 -19.63 19.22
C PHE A 108 -6.27 -18.50 19.75
N ASN A 109 -5.60 -18.73 20.89
CA ASN A 109 -4.67 -17.75 21.45
C ASN A 109 -3.48 -17.45 20.52
N GLU A 110 -2.95 -18.45 19.81
CA GLU A 110 -1.89 -18.24 18.81
C GLU A 110 -2.39 -17.37 17.65
N ASN A 111 -3.61 -17.63 17.13
CA ASN A 111 -4.18 -16.83 16.05
C ASN A 111 -4.43 -15.38 16.47
N VAL A 112 -4.91 -15.15 17.69
CA VAL A 112 -5.10 -13.79 18.25
C VAL A 112 -3.76 -13.05 18.38
N GLN A 113 -2.73 -13.75 18.84
CA GLN A 113 -1.38 -13.17 18.91
C GLN A 113 -0.83 -12.86 17.51
N ASP A 114 -1.00 -13.77 16.55
CA ASP A 114 -0.61 -13.56 15.16
C ASP A 114 -1.32 -12.35 14.55
N LEU A 115 -2.61 -12.14 14.86
CA LEU A 115 -3.38 -10.98 14.42
C LEU A 115 -2.79 -9.68 14.96
N SER A 116 -2.50 -9.62 16.27
CA SER A 116 -1.88 -8.44 16.90
C SER A 116 -0.54 -8.08 16.27
N ILE A 117 0.31 -9.08 15.99
CA ILE A 117 1.61 -8.84 15.32
C ILE A 117 1.39 -8.30 13.90
N ILE A 118 0.39 -8.82 13.17
CA ILE A 118 0.06 -8.31 11.83
C ILE A 118 -0.37 -6.84 11.92
N GLU A 119 -1.22 -6.48 12.87
CA GLU A 119 -1.68 -5.10 13.04
C GLU A 119 -0.55 -4.14 13.39
N ASP A 120 0.32 -4.50 14.33
CA ASP A 120 1.51 -3.69 14.68
C ASP A 120 2.38 -3.45 13.44
N VAL A 121 2.59 -4.49 12.64
CA VAL A 121 3.39 -4.42 11.43
C VAL A 121 2.71 -3.58 10.35
N MET A 122 1.40 -3.69 10.18
CA MET A 122 0.63 -2.82 9.27
C MET A 122 0.73 -1.36 9.70
N ARG A 123 0.64 -1.08 11.00
CA ARG A 123 0.80 0.26 11.56
C ARG A 123 2.17 0.84 11.26
N MET A 124 3.24 0.08 11.46
CA MET A 124 4.60 0.51 11.15
C MET A 124 4.80 0.84 9.65
N VAL A 125 4.17 0.08 8.75
CA VAL A 125 4.20 0.41 7.30
C VAL A 125 3.48 1.73 7.02
N LEU A 126 2.31 1.95 7.63
CA LEU A 126 1.56 3.20 7.50
C LEU A 126 2.31 4.39 8.08
N GLU A 127 3.03 4.22 9.20
CA GLU A 127 3.88 5.27 9.78
C GLU A 127 5.04 5.66 8.86
N ILE A 128 5.69 4.68 8.21
CA ILE A 128 6.73 4.96 7.19
C ILE A 128 6.14 5.75 6.02
N ILE A 129 4.96 5.36 5.53
CA ILE A 129 4.26 6.08 4.46
C ILE A 129 3.95 7.51 4.91
N ASN A 130 3.35 7.66 6.09
CA ASN A 130 2.96 8.95 6.65
C ASN A 130 4.18 9.87 6.84
N SER A 131 5.31 9.34 7.30
CA SER A 131 6.57 10.06 7.43
C SER A 131 7.09 10.57 6.08
N CYS A 132 7.07 9.71 5.04
CA CYS A 132 7.44 10.13 3.69
C CYS A 132 6.51 11.22 3.14
N LEU A 133 5.20 11.12 3.39
CA LEU A 133 4.21 12.11 2.97
C LEU A 133 4.26 13.41 3.78
N THR A 134 4.81 13.37 4.98
CA THR A 134 4.93 14.55 5.84
C THR A 134 6.21 15.32 5.55
N HIS A 135 7.34 14.63 5.39
CA HIS A 135 8.66 15.25 5.32
C HIS A 135 9.22 15.38 3.90
N THR A 136 8.87 14.44 2.99
CA THR A 136 9.54 14.31 1.70
C THR A 136 8.58 14.09 0.53
N LEU A 137 7.31 14.51 0.68
CA LEU A 137 6.25 14.31 -0.32
C LEU A 137 6.68 14.77 -1.72
N GLN A 138 7.14 16.03 -1.84
CA GLN A 138 7.57 16.62 -3.11
C GLN A 138 8.72 15.87 -3.80
N HIS A 139 9.49 15.07 -3.07
CA HIS A 139 10.63 14.31 -3.57
C HIS A 139 10.29 12.84 -3.90
N ASN A 140 9.07 12.38 -3.60
CA ASN A 140 8.71 10.96 -3.70
C ASN A 140 7.53 10.73 -4.66
N ILE A 141 7.64 11.23 -5.89
CA ILE A 141 6.58 11.13 -6.91
C ILE A 141 6.16 9.68 -7.20
N ASN A 142 7.12 8.75 -7.23
CA ASN A 142 6.85 7.33 -7.42
C ASN A 142 6.00 6.73 -6.30
N LEU A 143 6.24 7.16 -5.05
CA LEU A 143 5.45 6.73 -3.90
C LEU A 143 4.04 7.30 -3.98
N ILE A 144 3.91 8.60 -4.27
CA ILE A 144 2.60 9.25 -4.47
C ILE A 144 1.79 8.52 -5.54
N TYR A 145 2.37 8.29 -6.71
CA TYR A 145 1.70 7.60 -7.81
C TYR A 145 1.26 6.19 -7.39
N THR A 146 2.13 5.44 -6.72
CA THR A 146 1.82 4.08 -6.27
C THR A 146 0.70 4.08 -5.22
N LEU A 147 0.69 5.04 -4.29
CA LEU A 147 -0.35 5.16 -3.27
C LEU A 147 -1.71 5.52 -3.87
N LEU A 148 -1.75 6.50 -4.79
CA LEU A 148 -2.98 6.90 -5.46
C LEU A 148 -3.55 5.77 -6.33
N TYR A 149 -2.68 5.02 -7.03
CA TYR A 149 -3.09 3.90 -7.86
C TYR A 149 -3.70 2.74 -7.04
N ASN A 150 -3.23 2.54 -5.81
CA ASN A 150 -3.69 1.46 -4.92
C ASN A 150 -4.48 2.01 -3.73
N LYS A 151 -5.15 3.16 -3.86
CA LYS A 151 -5.80 3.85 -2.73
C LYS A 151 -6.90 3.02 -2.05
N ASP A 152 -7.53 2.14 -2.83
CA ASP A 152 -8.60 1.23 -2.45
C ASP A 152 -8.18 0.21 -1.39
N ILE A 153 -6.89 -0.14 -1.31
CA ILE A 153 -6.40 -1.11 -0.31
C ILE A 153 -6.55 -0.58 1.13
N PHE A 154 -6.69 0.73 1.31
CA PHE A 154 -6.80 1.37 2.62
C PHE A 154 -8.25 1.50 3.11
N ASP A 155 -9.24 1.36 2.22
CA ASP A 155 -10.63 1.69 2.52
C ASP A 155 -11.22 0.84 3.66
N ASN A 156 -10.89 -0.46 3.69
CA ASN A 156 -11.31 -1.38 4.75
C ASN A 156 -10.73 -1.05 6.13
N TYR A 157 -9.70 -0.21 6.19
CA TYR A 157 -8.97 0.11 7.41
C TYR A 157 -9.23 1.52 7.94
N ARG A 158 -9.96 2.37 7.20
CA ARG A 158 -10.23 3.77 7.59
C ARG A 158 -11.03 3.89 8.89
N ALA A 159 -11.92 2.93 9.14
CA ALA A 159 -12.71 2.86 10.38
C ALA A 159 -12.06 2.02 11.49
N HIS A 160 -10.89 1.41 11.22
CA HIS A 160 -10.24 0.53 12.17
C HIS A 160 -9.51 1.34 13.25
N LEU A 161 -9.82 1.08 14.52
CA LEU A 161 -9.32 1.88 15.66
C LEU A 161 -7.79 2.01 15.69
N SER A 162 -7.06 0.95 15.33
CA SER A 162 -5.59 0.95 15.31
C SER A 162 -4.95 1.80 14.20
N PHE A 163 -5.72 2.13 13.14
CA PHE A 163 -5.19 2.74 11.90
C PHE A 163 -5.86 4.06 11.53
N GLN A 164 -7.04 4.36 12.08
CA GLN A 164 -7.86 5.51 11.71
C GLN A 164 -7.09 6.82 11.80
N ASP A 165 -6.30 7.04 12.86
CA ASP A 165 -5.53 8.27 13.08
C ASP A 165 -4.45 8.48 11.99
N ILE A 166 -3.73 7.43 11.64
CA ILE A 166 -2.67 7.50 10.62
C ILE A 166 -3.29 7.62 9.22
N LEU A 167 -4.34 6.86 8.92
CA LEU A 167 -5.01 6.92 7.61
C LEU A 167 -5.67 8.29 7.39
N GLN A 168 -6.25 8.88 8.43
CA GLN A 168 -6.76 10.25 8.36
C GLN A 168 -5.65 11.24 8.01
N ASN A 169 -4.46 11.12 8.60
CA ASN A 169 -3.31 11.95 8.23
C ASN A 169 -2.92 11.79 6.76
N ILE A 170 -2.92 10.56 6.24
CA ILE A 170 -2.66 10.29 4.83
C ILE A 170 -3.74 10.91 3.93
N ASP A 171 -5.02 10.80 4.30
CA ASP A 171 -6.14 11.38 3.56
C ASP A 171 -6.08 12.90 3.51
N THR A 172 -5.62 13.55 4.58
CA THR A 172 -5.41 15.02 4.54
C THR A 172 -4.37 15.44 3.49
N LYS A 173 -3.44 14.57 3.12
CA LYS A 173 -2.46 14.83 2.05
C LYS A 173 -3.02 14.55 0.66
N PHE A 174 -4.08 13.76 0.56
CA PHE A 174 -4.74 13.39 -0.70
C PHE A 174 -6.26 13.60 -0.61
N PRO A 175 -6.71 14.84 -0.37
CA PRO A 175 -8.14 15.12 -0.30
C PRO A 175 -8.79 14.78 -1.65
N GLU A 176 -10.00 14.22 -1.60
CA GLU A 176 -10.80 14.08 -2.80
C GLU A 176 -11.13 15.50 -3.32
N LEU A 177 -10.61 15.84 -4.49
CA LEU A 177 -10.85 17.14 -5.11
C LEU A 177 -12.27 17.16 -5.68
N LYS A 178 -13.24 17.49 -4.83
CA LYS A 178 -14.64 17.77 -5.21
C LYS A 178 -14.93 19.23 -4.95
N PHE A 179 -14.69 20.06 -5.97
CA PHE A 179 -15.05 21.47 -5.91
C PHE A 179 -16.50 21.63 -6.33
N THR A 180 -17.36 21.92 -5.36
CA THR A 180 -18.76 22.25 -5.60
C THR A 180 -18.97 23.76 -5.49
N TYR A 181 -19.91 24.27 -6.28
CA TYR A 181 -20.36 25.65 -6.18
C TYR A 181 -21.20 25.84 -4.93
N VAL A 182 -20.93 26.91 -4.19
CA VAL A 182 -21.60 27.22 -2.92
C VAL A 182 -23.10 27.42 -3.20
N GLY A 183 -23.93 26.53 -2.67
CA GLY A 183 -25.39 26.58 -2.81
C GLY A 183 -25.99 25.55 -3.75
N GLU A 184 -25.19 24.76 -4.49
CA GLU A 184 -25.69 23.70 -5.38
C GLU A 184 -24.96 22.37 -5.17
N GLU A 185 -25.71 21.37 -4.68
CA GLU A 185 -25.28 19.97 -4.66
C GLU A 185 -25.10 19.44 -6.10
N GLN A 186 -24.13 18.54 -6.33
CA GLN A 186 -23.81 17.95 -7.65
C GLN A 186 -23.34 18.94 -8.73
N SER A 187 -22.86 20.12 -8.33
CA SER A 187 -22.36 21.12 -9.28
C SER A 187 -21.20 20.62 -10.15
N GLU A 188 -20.42 19.66 -9.67
CA GLU A 188 -19.37 18.98 -10.44
C GLU A 188 -19.88 18.34 -11.75
N ASP A 189 -21.10 17.78 -11.76
CA ASP A 189 -21.64 17.07 -12.91
C ASP A 189 -21.96 18.00 -14.08
N PHE A 190 -22.40 19.23 -13.80
CA PHE A 190 -22.69 20.21 -14.86
C PHE A 190 -21.52 21.15 -15.16
N PHE A 191 -20.69 21.53 -14.18
CA PHE A 191 -19.56 22.45 -14.43
C PHE A 191 -18.51 21.80 -15.32
N VAL A 192 -18.18 20.53 -15.08
CA VAL A 192 -17.24 19.80 -15.93
C VAL A 192 -17.78 19.74 -17.36
N LEU A 193 -19.05 19.38 -17.54
CA LEU A 193 -19.72 19.34 -18.86
C LEU A 193 -19.78 20.72 -19.54
N TYR A 194 -20.04 21.77 -18.76
CA TYR A 194 -20.13 23.14 -19.25
C TYR A 194 -18.77 23.68 -19.69
N ILE A 195 -17.70 23.48 -18.90
CA ILE A 195 -16.33 23.85 -19.28
C ILE A 195 -15.96 23.16 -20.58
N TRP A 196 -16.25 21.85 -20.73
CA TRP A 196 -16.03 21.15 -22.00
C TRP A 196 -16.81 21.75 -23.15
N THR A 197 -18.07 22.10 -22.93
CA THR A 197 -18.91 22.75 -23.96
C THR A 197 -18.33 24.11 -24.36
N LEU A 198 -17.83 24.88 -23.39
CA LEU A 198 -17.21 26.20 -23.62
C LEU A 198 -15.89 26.06 -24.38
N VAL A 199 -15.04 25.10 -24.02
CA VAL A 199 -13.79 24.78 -24.72
C VAL A 199 -14.09 24.32 -26.14
N TYR A 200 -15.03 23.40 -26.34
CA TYR A 200 -15.42 22.94 -27.68
C TYR A 200 -15.94 24.08 -28.56
N LYS A 201 -16.77 24.99 -28.00
CA LYS A 201 -17.36 26.10 -28.76
C LYS A 201 -16.40 27.27 -29.00
N SER A 202 -15.53 27.56 -28.05
CA SER A 202 -14.68 28.77 -28.06
C SER A 202 -13.26 28.50 -28.56
N CYS A 203 -12.85 27.24 -28.69
CA CYS A 203 -11.52 26.91 -29.16
C CYS A 203 -11.49 26.97 -30.69
N ASN A 204 -10.81 27.97 -31.25
CA ASN A 204 -10.54 28.10 -32.69
C ASN A 204 -9.53 27.06 -33.22
N LEU A 205 -9.26 25.98 -32.47
CA LEU A 205 -8.42 24.87 -32.90
C LEU A 205 -9.30 23.82 -33.58
N TYR A 206 -8.81 23.29 -34.71
CA TYR A 206 -9.48 22.20 -35.41
C TYR A 206 -9.26 20.89 -34.64
N TRP A 207 -10.34 20.24 -34.20
CA TRP A 207 -10.31 18.96 -33.51
C TRP A 207 -10.97 17.88 -34.37
N SER A 208 -10.33 16.71 -34.49
CA SER A 208 -10.96 15.53 -35.06
C SER A 208 -11.87 14.88 -34.02
N SER A 209 -13.19 14.83 -34.26
CA SER A 209 -14.18 14.24 -33.35
C SER A 209 -13.89 12.77 -33.01
N GLU A 210 -13.22 12.05 -33.90
CA GLU A 210 -12.85 10.64 -33.73
C GLU A 210 -11.64 10.46 -32.79
N SER A 211 -10.90 11.52 -32.53
CA SER A 211 -9.65 11.50 -31.76
C SER A 211 -9.79 12.14 -30.37
N ILE A 212 -10.97 12.68 -30.04
CA ILE A 212 -11.22 13.31 -28.74
C ILE A 212 -11.48 12.21 -27.70
N LEU A 213 -10.43 11.88 -26.94
CA LEU A 213 -10.55 11.10 -25.71
C LEU A 213 -10.91 12.05 -24.56
N ILE A 214 -12.21 12.22 -24.30
CA ILE A 214 -12.66 12.89 -23.07
C ILE A 214 -12.29 11.99 -21.88
N PHE A 215 -11.77 12.59 -20.80
CA PHE A 215 -11.54 11.88 -19.54
C PHE A 215 -12.86 11.22 -19.10
N LYS A 216 -12.98 9.91 -19.26
CA LYS A 216 -14.18 9.17 -18.86
C LYS A 216 -14.25 9.15 -17.34
N GLN A 217 -15.37 9.59 -16.76
CA GLN A 217 -15.68 9.30 -15.36
C GLN A 217 -15.59 7.77 -15.17
N GLN A 218 -14.71 7.34 -14.28
CA GLN A 218 -14.64 5.95 -13.87
C GLN A 218 -15.92 5.69 -13.04
N GLN A 219 -16.95 5.13 -13.67
CA GLN A 219 -18.12 4.65 -12.92
C GLN A 219 -17.62 3.58 -11.97
N SER A 220 -17.61 3.88 -10.67
CA SER A 220 -17.54 2.86 -9.64
C SER A 220 -18.75 1.95 -9.85
N LEU A 221 -18.48 0.72 -10.29
CA LEU A 221 -19.49 -0.34 -10.32
C LEU A 221 -19.85 -0.66 -8.87
N ILE A 222 -20.78 0.11 -8.30
CA ILE A 222 -21.53 -0.31 -7.13
C ILE A 222 -22.51 -1.35 -7.67
N SER A 223 -22.10 -2.61 -7.66
CA SER A 223 -22.99 -3.75 -7.85
C SER A 223 -24.05 -3.73 -6.75
N GLN A 224 -25.30 -3.47 -7.14
CA GLN A 224 -26.49 -3.77 -6.36
C GLN A 224 -26.70 -5.28 -6.25
#